data_AF-A0A7W5E4U6-F1
#
_entry.id   AF-A0A7W5E4U6-F1
#
_cell.length_a   1.000
_cell.length_b   1.000
_cell.length_c   1.000
_cell.angle_alpha   90.00
_cell.angle_beta   90.00
_cell.angle_gamma   90.00
#
_symmetry.space_group_name_H-M   'P 1'
#
loop_
_entity.id
_entity.type
_entity.pdbx_description
1 polymer ?
#
loop_
_entity_poly.entity_id
_entity_poly.type
_entity_poly.pdbx_seq_one_letter_code
_entity_poly.pdbx_strand_id
1 'polypeptide(L)'
;MASEKRFATRLRSFLTPVSADVRSRRLRGGGKSLVLSVLAAGFACVATGCKDGPMYALKHANPYFTMRQWADDEKIGITDHQRREELQSLAESMPSLTPDRQQYWSSHLQQIFENDESPEMRRLAVLAAGKSSDASVLKLIEQGLSDDVIKVRMEACRALGNRTEDEAARLLASTIGSSQDKDVRHAAIAALAQHPGQIAADSLRLALQDRDPATQSLVIGSLRRSTGKDFGNDPETWIAALEGKQVDEKPSGGLGSFF
;
A
#
# COMPACT_ATOMS: atom_id res chain seq x y z
N MET A 1 -31.93 -6.93 -38.00
CA MET A 1 -31.89 -7.03 -39.49
C MET A 1 -32.60 -5.81 -40.09
N ALA A 2 -31.98 -4.64 -39.93
CA ALA A 2 -32.44 -3.37 -40.50
C ALA A 2 -31.64 -3.16 -41.79
N SER A 3 -32.12 -3.80 -42.84
CA SER A 3 -31.46 -4.05 -44.13
C SER A 3 -31.49 -2.80 -45.03
N GLU A 4 -30.29 -2.35 -45.40
CA GLU A 4 -29.88 -2.04 -46.78
C GLU A 4 -30.74 -1.07 -47.60
N LYS A 5 -31.03 0.15 -47.14
CA LYS A 5 -31.49 1.24 -48.03
C LYS A 5 -30.95 2.63 -47.65
N ARG A 6 -29.66 2.74 -47.34
CA ARG A 6 -29.00 4.05 -47.07
C ARG A 6 -27.68 4.25 -47.83
N PHE A 7 -27.55 3.64 -49.01
CA PHE A 7 -26.31 3.69 -49.80
C PHE A 7 -26.39 4.51 -51.11
N ALA A 8 -27.53 5.10 -51.49
CA ALA A 8 -27.63 5.71 -52.83
C ALA A 8 -28.56 6.93 -52.92
N THR A 9 -28.43 7.95 -52.06
CA THR A 9 -29.12 9.24 -52.29
C THR A 9 -28.47 10.44 -51.60
N ARG A 10 -27.15 10.58 -51.70
CA ARG A 10 -26.42 11.81 -51.29
C ARG A 10 -25.37 12.24 -52.32
N LEU A 11 -25.73 12.11 -53.59
CA LEU A 11 -24.98 12.67 -54.71
C LEU A 11 -25.92 13.55 -55.53
N ARG A 12 -25.62 14.85 -55.56
CA ARG A 12 -26.17 15.95 -56.39
C ARG A 12 -26.94 17.00 -55.59
N SER A 13 -26.62 18.26 -55.87
CA SER A 13 -26.95 19.50 -55.15
C SER A 13 -26.23 19.58 -53.81
N PHE A 14 -25.15 20.34 -53.64
CA PHE A 14 -25.01 21.77 -53.92
C PHE A 14 -23.65 22.06 -54.55
N LEU A 15 -23.65 22.27 -55.87
CA LEU A 15 -22.59 22.97 -56.58
C LEU A 15 -23.27 24.11 -57.33
N THR A 16 -23.27 25.29 -56.74
CA THR A 16 -23.51 26.56 -57.44
C THR A 16 -22.16 27.28 -57.56
N PRO A 17 -21.81 27.80 -58.74
CA PRO A 17 -20.50 28.38 -58.98
C PRO A 17 -20.46 29.81 -58.43
N VAL A 18 -19.49 30.10 -57.55
CA VAL A 18 -19.08 31.47 -57.26
C VAL A 18 -17.96 31.81 -58.24
N SER A 19 -18.24 32.73 -59.16
CA SER A 19 -17.28 33.32 -60.08
C SER A 19 -16.12 33.95 -59.30
N ALA A 20 -14.93 33.39 -59.43
CA ALA A 20 -13.68 34.00 -59.00
C ALA A 20 -12.89 34.42 -60.24
N ASP A 21 -12.78 35.74 -60.42
CA ASP A 21 -11.99 36.42 -61.44
C ASP A 21 -10.50 36.08 -61.26
N VAL A 22 -9.97 35.24 -62.16
CA VAL A 22 -8.55 34.85 -62.16
C VAL A 22 -7.75 35.89 -62.94
N ARG A 23 -7.33 36.96 -62.26
CA ARG A 23 -6.20 37.78 -62.72
C ARG A 23 -4.91 37.01 -62.53
N SER A 24 -4.36 36.50 -63.64
CA SER A 24 -3.04 35.87 -63.69
C SER A 24 -1.92 36.86 -63.36
N ARG A 25 -1.48 36.90 -62.09
CA ARG A 25 -0.17 37.44 -61.73
C ARG A 25 0.87 36.33 -61.77
N ARG A 26 1.66 36.36 -62.83
CA ARG A 26 2.86 35.55 -63.06
C ARG A 26 3.89 35.88 -61.97
N LEU A 27 4.01 35.05 -60.93
CA LEU A 27 5.12 35.12 -59.97
C LEU A 27 6.20 34.12 -60.36
N ARG A 28 7.33 34.72 -60.70
CA ARG A 28 8.56 34.15 -61.23
C ARG A 28 9.45 33.78 -60.04
N GLY A 29 9.92 32.53 -60.00
CA GLY A 29 11.11 32.12 -59.24
C GLY A 29 10.95 31.99 -57.72
N GLY A 30 11.17 30.79 -57.18
CA GLY A 30 11.29 30.57 -55.73
C GLY A 30 11.01 29.15 -55.22
N GLY A 31 10.59 28.22 -56.08
CA GLY A 31 10.07 26.90 -55.68
C GLY A 31 11.06 25.91 -55.05
N LYS A 32 12.34 26.24 -54.88
CA LYS A 32 13.33 25.32 -54.28
C LYS A 32 13.56 25.56 -52.78
N SER A 33 13.29 26.76 -52.27
CA SER A 33 13.57 27.10 -50.86
C SER A 33 12.42 26.72 -49.91
N LEU A 34 11.16 26.89 -50.35
CA LEU A 34 9.99 26.59 -49.53
C LEU A 34 9.72 25.07 -49.36
N VAL A 35 10.07 24.27 -50.36
CA VAL A 35 9.93 22.80 -50.31
C VAL A 35 10.98 22.18 -49.40
N LEU A 36 12.22 22.72 -49.41
CA LEU A 36 13.27 22.29 -48.49
C LEU A 36 12.96 22.66 -47.03
N SER A 37 12.35 23.81 -46.76
CA SER A 37 12.00 24.21 -45.38
C SER A 37 10.87 23.36 -44.78
N VAL A 38 9.91 22.91 -45.58
CA VAL A 38 8.83 22.01 -45.12
C VAL A 38 9.36 20.59 -44.87
N LEU A 39 10.27 20.10 -45.71
CA LEU A 39 10.95 18.81 -45.50
C LEU A 39 11.88 18.84 -44.27
N ALA A 40 12.58 19.94 -44.03
CA ALA A 40 13.44 20.11 -42.86
C ALA A 40 12.63 20.23 -41.56
N ALA A 41 11.49 20.94 -41.57
CA ALA A 41 10.59 21.03 -40.43
C ALA A 41 9.87 19.70 -40.13
N GLY A 42 9.50 18.93 -41.15
CA GLY A 42 8.93 17.60 -41.00
C GLY A 42 9.92 16.59 -40.39
N PHE A 43 11.21 16.68 -40.74
CA PHE A 43 12.25 15.82 -40.17
C PHE A 43 12.60 16.20 -38.71
N ALA A 44 12.52 17.49 -38.36
CA ALA A 44 12.79 17.97 -37.00
C ALA A 44 11.72 17.50 -35.98
N CYS A 45 10.44 17.40 -36.36
CA CYS A 45 9.39 16.93 -35.47
C CYS A 45 9.40 15.40 -35.22
N VAL A 46 10.03 14.62 -36.10
CA VAL A 46 10.19 13.16 -35.90
C VAL A 46 11.34 12.86 -34.93
N ALA A 47 12.33 13.75 -34.83
CA ALA A 47 13.49 13.55 -33.96
C ALA A 47 13.22 13.86 -32.47
N THR A 48 12.16 14.61 -32.15
CA THR A 48 11.89 15.09 -30.78
C THR A 48 10.60 14.55 -30.16
N GLY A 49 9.88 13.67 -30.86
CA GLY A 49 8.61 13.10 -30.39
C GLY A 49 8.81 11.77 -29.66
N CYS A 50 8.13 11.61 -28.52
CA CYS A 50 8.07 10.44 -27.64
C CYS A 50 8.47 9.09 -28.29
N LYS A 51 9.39 8.38 -27.62
CA LYS A 51 10.04 7.12 -28.04
C LYS A 51 9.08 5.99 -28.46
N ASP A 52 7.78 6.12 -28.24
CA ASP A 52 6.75 5.11 -28.54
C ASP A 52 5.99 5.32 -29.87
N GLY A 53 6.19 6.45 -30.57
CA GLY A 53 5.58 6.69 -31.88
C GLY A 53 4.04 6.83 -31.86
N PRO A 54 3.40 7.04 -33.03
CA PRO A 54 1.96 7.38 -33.12
C PRO A 54 1.01 6.21 -32.82
N MET A 55 1.52 5.00 -32.60
CA MET A 55 0.73 3.77 -32.42
C MET A 55 0.79 3.20 -31.00
N TYR A 56 1.12 4.01 -30.00
CA TYR A 56 1.27 3.57 -28.60
C TYR A 56 0.03 2.80 -28.08
N ALA A 57 -1.18 3.20 -28.48
CA ALA A 57 -2.43 2.57 -28.06
C ALA A 57 -2.55 1.11 -28.53
N LEU A 58 -1.93 0.74 -29.67
CA LEU A 58 -1.94 -0.64 -30.16
C LEU A 58 -0.96 -1.55 -29.40
N LYS A 59 0.11 -0.97 -28.83
CA LYS A 59 1.10 -1.70 -28.02
C LYS A 59 0.48 -2.26 -26.76
N HIS A 60 -0.45 -1.52 -26.15
CA HIS A 60 -1.19 -1.96 -24.96
C HIS A 60 -2.37 -2.90 -25.28
N ALA A 61 -2.86 -2.90 -26.52
CA ALA A 61 -3.95 -3.79 -26.95
C ALA A 61 -3.46 -5.21 -27.32
N ASN A 62 -2.17 -5.38 -27.62
CA ASN A 62 -1.59 -6.68 -27.97
C ASN A 62 -0.69 -7.20 -26.83
N PRO A 63 -1.09 -8.30 -26.15
CA PRO A 63 -0.34 -8.88 -25.02
C PRO A 63 1.12 -9.21 -25.34
N TYR A 64 1.47 -9.45 -26.60
CA TYR A 64 2.84 -9.80 -26.99
C TYR A 64 3.86 -8.70 -26.65
N PHE A 65 3.50 -7.42 -26.84
CA PHE A 65 4.44 -6.33 -26.64
C PHE A 65 4.67 -6.02 -25.17
N THR A 66 3.62 -6.05 -24.34
CA THR A 66 3.74 -5.87 -22.89
C THR A 66 4.53 -7.01 -22.25
N MET A 67 4.30 -8.26 -22.68
CA MET A 67 5.06 -9.41 -22.19
C MET A 67 6.53 -9.36 -22.61
N ARG A 68 6.83 -8.90 -23.83
CA ARG A 68 8.21 -8.74 -24.30
C ARG A 68 8.95 -7.64 -23.53
N GLN A 69 8.27 -6.54 -23.20
CA GLN A 69 8.86 -5.49 -22.37
C GLN A 69 9.21 -6.01 -20.98
N TRP A 70 8.31 -6.74 -20.32
CA TRP A 70 8.61 -7.37 -19.03
C TRP A 70 9.77 -8.35 -19.14
N ALA A 71 9.80 -9.18 -20.19
CA ALA A 71 10.91 -10.10 -20.43
C ALA A 71 12.24 -9.41 -20.76
N ASP A 72 12.22 -8.20 -21.33
CA ASP A 72 13.42 -7.41 -21.58
C ASP A 72 13.89 -6.69 -20.31
N ASP A 73 12.97 -6.19 -19.48
CA ASP A 73 13.25 -5.58 -18.18
C ASP A 73 13.85 -6.62 -17.20
N GLU A 74 13.33 -7.86 -17.18
CA GLU A 74 13.86 -8.98 -16.39
C GLU A 74 15.31 -9.35 -16.75
N LYS A 75 15.79 -9.03 -17.96
CA LYS A 75 17.19 -9.28 -18.35
C LYS A 75 18.16 -8.28 -17.77
N ILE A 76 17.68 -7.10 -17.35
CA ILE A 76 18.52 -6.00 -16.87
C ILE A 76 18.91 -6.21 -15.41
N GLY A 77 18.01 -6.79 -14.60
CA GLY A 77 18.26 -7.07 -13.20
C GLY A 77 17.02 -7.57 -12.46
N ILE A 78 17.16 -7.72 -11.15
CA ILE A 78 16.05 -8.13 -10.29
C ILE A 78 15.04 -6.98 -10.25
N THR A 79 13.79 -7.31 -10.57
CA THR A 79 12.69 -6.33 -10.55
C THR A 79 12.21 -6.09 -9.11
N ASP A 80 11.66 -4.90 -8.83
CA ASP A 80 11.06 -4.60 -7.52
C ASP A 80 9.91 -5.56 -7.17
N HIS A 81 9.22 -6.10 -8.17
CA HIS A 81 8.23 -7.15 -7.98
C HIS A 81 8.86 -8.41 -7.38
N GLN A 82 9.91 -8.93 -8.03
CA GLN A 82 10.62 -10.12 -7.58
C GLN A 82 11.21 -9.91 -6.17
N ARG A 83 11.84 -8.77 -5.90
CA ARG A 83 12.40 -8.46 -4.57
C ARG A 83 11.33 -8.50 -3.47
N ARG A 84 10.13 -7.97 -3.74
CA ARG A 84 9.00 -8.00 -2.80
C ARG A 84 8.50 -9.42 -2.57
N GLU A 85 8.35 -10.21 -3.63
CA GLU A 85 7.92 -11.61 -3.50
C GLU A 85 8.93 -12.47 -2.73
N GLU A 86 10.22 -12.29 -3.00
CA GLU A 86 11.29 -12.99 -2.28
C GLU A 86 11.28 -12.64 -0.79
N LEU A 87 11.17 -11.36 -0.44
CA LEU A 87 11.14 -10.92 0.96
C LEU A 87 9.84 -11.32 1.67
N GLN A 88 8.72 -11.35 0.94
CA GLN A 88 7.46 -11.87 1.46
C GLN A 88 7.54 -13.39 1.73
N SER A 89 8.09 -14.16 0.79
CA SER A 89 8.33 -15.59 0.95
C SER A 89 9.30 -15.87 2.12
N LEU A 90 10.30 -15.02 2.31
CA LEU A 90 11.17 -15.09 3.49
C LEU A 90 10.37 -14.85 4.78
N ALA A 91 9.52 -13.84 4.82
CA ALA A 91 8.67 -13.58 5.98
C ALA A 91 7.75 -14.76 6.31
N GLU A 92 7.15 -15.41 5.31
CA GLU A 92 6.28 -16.56 5.48
C GLU A 92 7.03 -17.81 5.97
N SER A 93 8.24 -18.03 5.49
CA SER A 93 9.09 -19.15 5.91
C SER A 93 9.83 -18.91 7.24
N MET A 94 9.96 -17.66 7.69
CA MET A 94 10.73 -17.27 8.88
C MET A 94 10.46 -18.14 10.13
N PRO A 95 9.21 -18.44 10.51
CA PRO A 95 8.94 -19.25 11.71
C PRO A 95 9.45 -20.70 11.61
N SER A 96 9.61 -21.23 10.39
CA SER A 96 10.06 -22.61 10.14
C SER A 96 11.58 -22.76 10.11
N LEU A 97 12.32 -21.65 10.06
CA LEU A 97 13.78 -21.65 10.00
C LEU A 97 14.39 -21.99 11.35
N THR A 98 15.59 -22.60 11.33
CA THR A 98 16.38 -22.82 12.55
C THR A 98 16.80 -21.48 13.18
N PRO A 99 17.03 -21.42 14.50
CA PRO A 99 17.43 -20.18 15.19
C PRO A 99 18.63 -19.49 14.54
N ASP A 100 19.68 -20.25 14.19
CA ASP A 100 20.87 -19.71 13.51
C ASP A 100 20.53 -19.06 12.16
N ARG A 101 19.57 -19.63 11.43
CA ARG A 101 19.11 -19.08 10.14
C ARG A 101 18.26 -17.83 10.35
N GLN A 102 17.43 -17.80 11.38
CA GLN A 102 16.68 -16.59 11.74
C GLN A 102 17.62 -15.45 12.11
N GLN A 103 18.66 -15.73 12.90
CA GLN A 103 19.69 -14.74 13.26
C GLN A 103 20.54 -14.28 12.07
N TYR A 104 20.83 -15.18 11.13
CA TYR A 104 21.45 -14.76 9.86
C TYR A 104 20.57 -13.73 9.15
N TRP A 105 19.28 -14.01 9.01
CA TRP A 105 18.36 -13.10 8.34
C TRP A 105 18.10 -11.82 9.12
N SER A 106 18.06 -11.83 10.45
CA SER A 106 17.82 -10.60 11.24
C SER A 106 18.82 -9.50 10.93
N SER A 107 20.10 -9.85 10.78
CA SER A 107 21.14 -8.90 10.34
C SER A 107 20.91 -8.34 8.93
N HIS A 108 20.41 -9.17 8.00
CA HIS A 108 20.11 -8.75 6.62
C HIS A 108 18.83 -7.89 6.57
N LEU A 109 17.82 -8.23 7.37
CA LEU A 109 16.60 -7.43 7.50
C LEU A 109 16.93 -6.03 8.04
N GLN A 110 17.85 -5.92 9.00
CA GLN A 110 18.34 -4.63 9.48
C GLN A 110 18.99 -3.81 8.37
N GLN A 111 19.84 -4.44 7.56
CA GLN A 111 20.47 -3.77 6.42
C GLN A 111 19.45 -3.32 5.36
N ILE A 112 18.44 -4.14 5.06
CA ILE A 112 17.35 -3.77 4.14
C ILE A 112 16.58 -2.58 4.71
N PHE A 113 16.24 -2.61 6.00
CA PHE A 113 15.50 -1.52 6.63
C PHE A 113 16.26 -0.19 6.60
N GLU A 114 17.58 -0.21 6.85
CA GLU A 114 18.41 1.01 6.89
C GLU A 114 18.74 1.60 5.52
N ASN A 115 18.89 0.75 4.49
CA ASN A 115 19.45 1.17 3.20
C ASN A 115 18.42 1.22 2.06
N ASP A 116 17.25 0.60 2.21
CA ASP A 116 16.26 0.53 1.13
C ASP A 116 15.33 1.76 1.11
N GLU A 117 15.33 2.45 -0.02
CA GLU A 117 14.49 3.62 -0.25
C GLU A 117 13.00 3.26 -0.33
N SER A 118 12.66 2.03 -0.73
CA SER A 118 11.29 1.58 -0.91
C SER A 118 10.60 1.33 0.43
N PRO A 119 9.53 2.08 0.75
CA PRO A 119 8.79 1.87 2.00
C PRO A 119 8.16 0.48 2.09
N GLU A 120 7.81 -0.14 0.95
CA GLU A 120 7.28 -1.50 0.95
C GLU A 120 8.35 -2.55 1.27
N MET A 121 9.61 -2.33 0.88
CA MET A 121 10.72 -3.21 1.28
C MET A 121 11.01 -3.09 2.78
N ARG A 122 11.04 -1.85 3.31
CA ARG A 122 11.17 -1.63 4.76
C ARG A 122 10.02 -2.25 5.55
N ARG A 123 8.78 -2.09 5.06
CA ARG A 123 7.59 -2.72 5.66
C ARG A 123 7.70 -4.24 5.69
N LEU A 124 8.10 -4.85 4.57
CA LEU A 124 8.30 -6.30 4.49
C LEU A 124 9.43 -6.79 5.39
N ALA A 125 10.50 -5.99 5.56
CA ALA A 125 11.56 -6.32 6.50
C ALA A 125 11.06 -6.36 7.95
N VAL A 126 10.24 -5.38 8.35
CA VAL A 126 9.55 -5.34 9.65
C VAL A 126 8.59 -6.52 9.83
N LEU A 127 7.83 -6.86 8.79
CA LEU A 127 6.94 -8.03 8.79
C LEU A 127 7.72 -9.33 9.03
N ALA A 128 8.84 -9.52 8.33
CA ALA A 128 9.71 -10.69 8.50
C ALA A 128 10.32 -10.74 9.90
N ALA A 129 10.78 -9.60 10.42
CA ALA A 129 11.29 -9.45 11.78
C ALA A 129 10.25 -9.85 12.83
N GLY A 130 9.00 -9.39 12.70
CA GLY A 130 7.91 -9.74 13.62
C GLY A 130 7.55 -11.23 13.64
N LYS A 131 7.93 -12.00 12.61
CA LYS A 131 7.72 -13.45 12.52
C LYS A 131 8.95 -14.27 12.95
N SER A 132 10.08 -13.62 13.22
CA SER A 132 11.27 -14.27 13.75
C SER A 132 11.16 -14.44 15.26
N SER A 133 11.69 -15.52 15.81
CA SER A 133 11.88 -15.73 17.25
C SER A 133 13.14 -15.04 17.80
N ASP A 134 14.03 -14.54 16.94
CA ASP A 134 15.26 -13.86 17.34
C ASP A 134 14.93 -12.51 18.02
N ALA A 135 15.34 -12.35 19.28
CA ALA A 135 15.12 -11.12 20.05
C ALA A 135 15.90 -9.92 19.48
N SER A 136 16.96 -10.13 18.70
CA SER A 136 17.76 -9.04 18.12
C SER A 136 16.96 -8.15 17.15
N VAL A 137 15.86 -8.68 16.61
CA VAL A 137 14.97 -7.95 15.68
C VAL A 137 14.14 -6.86 16.36
N LEU A 138 14.05 -6.85 17.70
CA LEU A 138 13.28 -5.82 18.42
C LEU A 138 13.75 -4.41 18.09
N LYS A 139 15.07 -4.22 17.97
CA LYS A 139 15.65 -2.93 17.60
C LYS A 139 15.19 -2.46 16.21
N LEU A 140 15.12 -3.38 15.23
CA LEU A 140 14.59 -3.10 13.89
C LEU A 140 13.14 -2.64 13.97
N ILE A 141 12.31 -3.38 14.73
CA ILE A 141 10.89 -3.09 14.85
C ILE A 141 10.67 -1.75 15.56
N GLU A 142 11.45 -1.44 16.59
CA GLU A 142 11.43 -0.14 17.28
C GLU A 142 11.75 1.02 16.32
N GLN A 143 12.78 0.88 15.48
CA GLN A 143 13.07 1.87 14.44
C GLN A 143 11.91 2.02 13.45
N GLY A 144 11.24 0.91 13.10
CA GLY A 144 10.02 0.91 12.29
C GLY A 144 8.86 1.74 12.84
N LEU A 145 8.77 1.91 14.17
CA LEU A 145 7.75 2.79 14.78
C LEU A 145 8.00 4.28 14.46
N SER A 146 9.22 4.65 14.10
CA SER A 146 9.62 6.03 13.78
C SER A 146 9.81 6.27 12.28
N ASP A 147 9.45 5.31 11.42
CA ASP A 147 9.53 5.44 9.97
C ASP A 147 8.67 6.60 9.46
N ASP A 148 9.06 7.24 8.35
CA ASP A 148 8.34 8.35 7.75
C ASP A 148 6.98 7.92 7.17
N VAL A 149 6.87 6.67 6.73
CA VAL A 149 5.66 6.13 6.11
C VAL A 149 4.75 5.44 7.12
N ILE A 150 3.48 5.89 7.18
CA ILE A 150 2.44 5.38 8.09
C ILE A 150 2.32 3.85 8.02
N LYS A 151 2.36 3.28 6.81
CA LYS A 151 2.24 1.84 6.60
C LYS A 151 3.34 1.04 7.30
N VAL A 152 4.57 1.56 7.35
CA VAL A 152 5.69 0.91 8.03
C VAL A 152 5.49 0.97 9.54
N ARG A 153 5.09 2.13 10.08
CA ARG A 153 4.76 2.30 11.51
C ARG A 153 3.64 1.37 11.98
N MET A 154 2.59 1.22 11.18
CA MET A 154 1.49 0.29 11.47
C MET A 154 1.96 -1.17 11.44
N GLU A 155 2.83 -1.53 10.50
CA GLU A 155 3.41 -2.87 10.45
C GLU A 155 4.32 -3.14 11.66
N ALA A 156 5.10 -2.15 12.10
CA ALA A 156 5.89 -2.25 13.31
C ALA A 156 5.02 -2.52 14.54
N CYS A 157 3.88 -1.85 14.68
CA CYS A 157 2.91 -2.15 15.74
C CYS A 157 2.41 -3.61 15.66
N ARG A 158 2.06 -4.10 14.47
CA ARG A 158 1.62 -5.49 14.27
C ARG A 158 2.73 -6.49 14.60
N ALA A 159 3.97 -6.21 14.17
CA ALA A 159 5.14 -7.01 14.45
C ALA A 159 5.39 -7.13 15.95
N LEU A 160 5.33 -6.01 16.69
CA LEU A 160 5.38 -6.01 18.16
C LEU A 160 4.23 -6.81 18.79
N GLY A 161 3.04 -6.85 18.18
CA GLY A 161 1.95 -7.70 18.64
C GLY A 161 2.27 -9.20 18.58
N ASN A 162 3.10 -9.63 17.63
CA ASN A 162 3.54 -11.03 17.51
C ASN A 162 4.75 -11.36 18.41
N ARG A 163 5.29 -10.35 19.11
CA ARG A 163 6.40 -10.51 20.06
C ARG A 163 5.87 -10.90 21.44
N THR A 164 6.69 -11.59 22.21
CA THR A 164 6.33 -12.05 23.57
C THR A 164 7.06 -11.29 24.67
N GLU A 165 8.02 -10.44 24.30
CA GLU A 165 8.82 -9.67 25.26
C GLU A 165 8.02 -8.52 25.87
N ASP A 166 8.16 -8.29 27.18
CA ASP A 166 7.53 -7.16 27.89
C ASP A 166 7.93 -5.80 27.30
N GLU A 167 9.10 -5.73 26.68
CA GLU A 167 9.57 -4.54 25.97
C GLU A 167 8.66 -4.19 24.79
N ALA A 168 8.15 -5.18 24.06
CA ALA A 168 7.20 -4.95 22.97
C ALA A 168 5.90 -4.31 23.48
N ALA A 169 5.38 -4.77 24.62
CA ALA A 169 4.22 -4.14 25.26
C ALA A 169 4.48 -2.69 25.68
N ARG A 170 5.69 -2.39 26.19
CA ARG A 170 6.09 -1.01 26.55
C ARG A 170 6.19 -0.09 25.33
N LEU A 171 6.77 -0.59 24.23
CA LEU A 171 6.88 0.15 22.97
C LEU A 171 5.50 0.43 22.36
N LEU A 172 4.57 -0.53 22.43
CA LEU A 172 3.19 -0.32 22.00
C LEU A 172 2.47 0.72 22.87
N ALA A 173 2.62 0.62 24.20
CA ALA A 173 2.01 1.57 25.13
C ALA A 173 2.54 3.00 24.93
N SER A 174 3.84 3.17 24.66
CA SER A 174 4.41 4.49 24.34
C SER A 174 3.86 5.02 23.01
N THR A 175 3.73 4.17 22.00
CA THR A 175 3.19 4.53 20.67
C THR A 175 1.74 5.05 20.75
N ILE A 176 0.91 4.49 21.62
CA ILE A 176 -0.46 4.96 21.85
C ILE A 176 -0.47 6.40 22.36
N GLY A 177 0.45 6.76 23.25
CA GLY A 177 0.52 8.10 23.85
C GLY A 177 1.23 9.14 22.98
N SER A 178 2.22 8.74 22.18
CA SER A 178 3.08 9.66 21.44
C SER A 178 2.67 9.86 19.98
N SER A 179 1.99 8.90 19.36
CA SER A 179 1.70 8.96 17.92
C SER A 179 0.58 9.94 17.59
N GLN A 180 0.88 10.86 16.67
CA GLN A 180 -0.11 11.82 16.16
C GLN A 180 -1.13 11.16 15.22
N ASP A 181 -0.73 10.11 14.51
CA ASP A 181 -1.58 9.40 13.56
C ASP A 181 -2.54 8.44 14.25
N LYS A 182 -3.84 8.66 14.01
CA LYS A 182 -4.91 7.82 14.57
C LYS A 182 -4.76 6.35 14.17
N ASP A 183 -4.40 6.08 12.91
CA ASP A 183 -4.27 4.71 12.40
C ASP A 183 -3.12 3.94 13.06
N VAL A 184 -2.01 4.63 13.39
CA VAL A 184 -0.88 4.03 14.11
C VAL A 184 -1.25 3.77 15.57
N ARG A 185 -1.93 4.71 16.25
CA ARG A 185 -2.46 4.47 17.60
C ARG A 185 -3.41 3.27 17.63
N HIS A 186 -4.32 3.18 16.66
CA HIS A 186 -5.26 2.07 16.54
C HIS A 186 -4.55 0.74 16.27
N ALA A 187 -3.52 0.74 15.42
CA ALA A 187 -2.68 -0.45 15.22
C ALA A 187 -1.99 -0.88 16.52
N ALA A 188 -1.48 0.06 17.31
CA ALA A 188 -0.87 -0.23 18.61
C ALA A 188 -1.87 -0.78 19.64
N ILE A 189 -3.08 -0.20 19.74
CA ILE A 189 -4.17 -0.70 20.60
C ILE A 189 -4.59 -2.12 20.19
N ALA A 190 -4.68 -2.39 18.89
CA ALA A 190 -5.03 -3.71 18.39
C ALA A 190 -3.94 -4.74 18.71
N ALA A 191 -2.66 -4.35 18.58
CA ALA A 191 -1.51 -5.19 18.88
C ALA A 191 -1.35 -5.51 20.37
N LEU A 192 -1.63 -4.54 21.27
CA LEU A 192 -1.61 -4.77 22.72
C LEU A 192 -2.59 -5.86 23.18
N ALA A 193 -3.63 -6.16 22.40
CA ALA A 193 -4.54 -7.26 22.72
C ALA A 193 -3.85 -8.64 22.75
N GLN A 194 -2.70 -8.77 22.08
CA GLN A 194 -1.91 -10.00 22.04
C GLN A 194 -0.94 -10.13 23.22
N HIS A 195 -0.77 -9.05 24.01
CA HIS A 195 0.14 -9.01 25.15
C HIS A 195 -0.62 -9.25 26.45
N PRO A 196 -0.39 -10.39 27.13
CA PRO A 196 -0.88 -10.57 28.49
C PRO A 196 -0.01 -9.74 29.45
N GLY A 197 -0.64 -8.98 30.33
CA GLY A 197 0.10 -8.31 31.41
C GLY A 197 -0.51 -7.00 31.87
N GLN A 198 -0.04 -6.54 33.04
CA GLN A 198 -0.53 -5.31 33.65
C GLN A 198 -0.24 -4.07 32.81
N ILE A 199 0.91 -4.04 32.11
CA ILE A 199 1.29 -2.92 31.23
C ILE A 199 0.25 -2.72 30.12
N ALA A 200 -0.17 -3.81 29.47
CA ALA A 200 -1.18 -3.78 28.43
C ALA A 200 -2.54 -3.36 29.01
N ALA A 201 -2.94 -3.92 30.15
CA ALA A 201 -4.20 -3.58 30.82
C ALA A 201 -4.27 -2.09 31.21
N ASP A 202 -3.21 -1.55 31.81
CA ASP A 202 -3.14 -0.16 32.24
C ASP A 202 -3.14 0.81 31.04
N SER A 203 -2.40 0.47 29.98
CA SER A 203 -2.39 1.26 28.75
C SER A 203 -3.75 1.28 28.06
N LEU A 204 -4.42 0.12 27.96
CA LEU A 204 -5.77 0.03 27.41
C LEU A 204 -6.79 0.76 28.30
N ARG A 205 -6.66 0.70 29.63
CA ARG A 205 -7.49 1.46 30.56
C ARG A 205 -7.39 2.97 30.32
N LEU A 206 -6.19 3.49 30.08
CA LEU A 206 -5.99 4.90 29.74
C LEU A 206 -6.61 5.22 28.37
N ALA A 207 -6.48 4.32 27.38
CA ALA A 207 -7.08 4.50 26.06
C ALA A 207 -8.62 4.48 26.06
N LEU A 208 -9.28 3.88 27.06
CA LEU A 208 -10.74 3.98 27.24
C LEU A 208 -11.21 5.39 27.58
N GLN A 209 -10.32 6.25 28.10
CA GLN A 209 -10.63 7.64 28.43
C GLN A 209 -10.54 8.58 27.21
N ASP A 210 -10.20 8.05 26.03
CA ASP A 210 -10.21 8.83 24.78
C ASP A 210 -11.63 9.33 24.48
N ARG A 211 -11.74 10.50 23.87
CA ARG A 211 -13.02 11.13 23.51
C ARG A 211 -13.66 10.51 22.27
N ASP A 212 -12.87 9.84 21.43
CA ASP A 212 -13.33 9.24 20.19
C ASP A 212 -14.01 7.88 20.44
N PRO A 213 -15.31 7.74 20.15
CA PRO A 213 -16.03 6.47 20.33
C PRO A 213 -15.43 5.31 19.52
N ALA A 214 -14.80 5.60 18.37
CA ALA A 214 -14.15 4.56 17.58
C ALA A 214 -12.94 3.96 18.31
N THR A 215 -12.13 4.80 18.97
CA THR A 215 -11.01 4.36 19.81
C THR A 215 -11.53 3.55 20.99
N GLN A 216 -12.57 4.03 21.69
CA GLN A 216 -13.17 3.32 22.82
C GLN A 216 -13.67 1.92 22.41
N SER A 217 -14.41 1.81 21.31
CA SER A 217 -14.89 0.53 20.80
C SER A 217 -13.76 -0.43 20.43
N LEU A 218 -12.66 0.09 19.86
CA LEU A 218 -11.49 -0.72 19.53
C LEU A 218 -10.81 -1.25 20.80
N VAL A 219 -10.63 -0.39 21.80
CA VAL A 219 -10.03 -0.76 23.09
C VAL A 219 -10.87 -1.81 23.81
N ILE A 220 -12.20 -1.66 23.84
CA ILE A 220 -13.12 -2.67 24.39
C ILE A 220 -12.96 -4.00 23.65
N GLY A 221 -12.89 -3.97 22.32
CA GLY A 221 -12.64 -5.16 21.51
C GLY A 221 -11.29 -5.82 21.81
N SER A 222 -10.24 -5.02 22.02
CA SER A 222 -8.91 -5.49 22.43
C SER A 222 -8.93 -6.12 23.83
N LEU A 223 -9.58 -5.48 24.81
CA LEU A 223 -9.72 -5.99 26.18
C LEU A 223 -10.52 -7.31 26.21
N ARG A 224 -11.58 -7.41 25.41
CA ARG A 224 -12.34 -8.66 25.25
C ARG A 224 -11.45 -9.80 24.73
N ARG A 225 -10.60 -9.53 23.74
CA ARG A 225 -9.65 -10.54 23.21
C ARG A 225 -8.57 -10.92 24.22
N SER A 226 -8.02 -9.97 24.95
CA SER A 226 -6.92 -10.24 25.89
C SER A 226 -7.40 -10.90 27.20
N THR A 227 -8.57 -10.50 27.71
CA THR A 227 -9.11 -11.01 28.99
C THR A 227 -10.05 -12.19 28.83
N GLY A 228 -10.64 -12.37 27.65
CA GLY A 228 -11.67 -13.39 27.37
C GLY A 228 -13.03 -13.11 27.99
N LYS A 229 -13.21 -11.99 28.70
CA LYS A 229 -14.45 -11.59 29.38
C LYS A 229 -15.23 -10.58 28.57
N ASP A 230 -16.54 -10.44 28.81
CA ASP A 230 -17.36 -9.40 28.18
C ASP A 230 -18.19 -8.59 29.20
N PHE A 231 -17.81 -7.32 29.41
CA PHE A 231 -18.55 -6.37 30.27
C PHE A 231 -19.46 -5.42 29.46
N GLY A 232 -19.67 -5.71 28.17
CA GLY A 232 -20.48 -4.89 27.26
C GLY A 232 -19.68 -3.83 26.51
N ASN A 233 -20.38 -2.78 26.06
CA ASN A 233 -19.83 -1.75 25.17
C ASN A 233 -19.66 -0.38 25.86
N ASP A 234 -19.87 -0.31 27.17
CA ASP A 234 -19.71 0.93 27.94
C ASP A 234 -18.28 1.03 28.48
N PRO A 235 -17.50 2.08 28.17
CA PRO A 235 -16.14 2.22 28.67
C PRO A 235 -16.03 2.23 30.19
N GLU A 236 -17.02 2.78 30.90
CA GLU A 236 -16.98 2.90 32.37
C GLU A 236 -17.04 1.53 33.06
N THR A 237 -17.80 0.57 32.52
CA THR A 237 -17.87 -0.79 33.08
C THR A 237 -16.53 -1.52 32.97
N TRP A 238 -15.82 -1.33 31.85
CA TRP A 238 -14.48 -1.87 31.65
C TRP A 238 -13.45 -1.23 32.58
N ILE A 239 -13.50 0.09 32.79
CA ILE A 239 -12.62 0.77 33.75
C ILE A 239 -12.88 0.25 35.17
N ALA A 240 -14.15 0.14 35.58
CA ALA A 240 -14.52 -0.39 36.89
C ALA A 240 -14.02 -1.84 37.10
N ALA A 241 -14.15 -2.70 36.09
CA ALA A 241 -13.66 -4.08 36.13
C ALA A 241 -12.13 -4.14 36.27
N LEU A 242 -11.39 -3.29 35.55
CA LEU A 242 -9.93 -3.19 35.65
C LEU A 242 -9.46 -2.61 37.00
N GLU A 243 -10.29 -1.81 37.68
CA GLU A 243 -10.06 -1.32 39.04
C GLU A 243 -10.39 -2.36 40.13
N GLY A 244 -10.88 -3.55 39.76
CA GLY A 244 -11.23 -4.62 40.69
C GLY A 244 -12.61 -4.48 41.34
N LYS A 245 -13.49 -3.60 40.83
CA LYS A 245 -14.89 -3.55 41.25
C LYS A 245 -15.64 -4.76 40.69
N GLN A 246 -16.62 -5.28 41.44
CA GLN A 246 -17.50 -6.34 40.93
C GLN A 246 -18.39 -5.78 39.82
N VAL A 247 -18.26 -6.36 38.61
CA VAL A 247 -19.07 -6.05 37.43
C VAL A 247 -19.59 -7.36 36.88
N ASP A 248 -20.90 -7.41 36.61
CA ASP A 248 -21.54 -8.60 36.05
C ASP A 248 -21.07 -8.83 34.61
N GLU A 249 -20.53 -10.02 34.34
CA GLU A 249 -20.18 -10.44 33.00
C GLU A 249 -21.45 -10.69 32.19
N LYS A 250 -21.53 -10.12 30.99
CA LYS A 250 -22.63 -10.42 30.07
C LYS A 250 -22.38 -11.80 29.48
N PRO A 251 -23.42 -12.65 29.36
CA PRO A 251 -23.26 -13.93 28.69
C PRO A 251 -22.71 -13.65 27.29
N SER A 252 -21.49 -14.13 27.02
CA SER A 252 -20.93 -14.07 25.68
C SER A 252 -21.92 -14.78 24.77
N GLY A 253 -22.45 -14.04 23.79
CA GLY A 253 -23.48 -14.53 22.90
C GLY A 253 -22.95 -15.70 22.08
N GLY A 254 -23.02 -16.91 22.63
CA GLY A 254 -23.14 -18.10 21.82
C GLY A 254 -24.32 -17.85 20.92
N LEU A 255 -24.10 -17.88 19.62
CA LEU A 255 -25.16 -18.13 18.66
C LEU A 255 -25.84 -19.41 19.12
N GLY A 256 -26.90 -19.24 19.92
CA GLY A 256 -27.84 -20.29 20.17
C GLY A 256 -28.24 -20.82 18.82
N SER A 257 -28.08 -22.13 18.66
CA SER A 257 -28.74 -22.93 17.64
C SER A 257 -30.24 -22.60 17.66
N PHE A 258 -30.61 -21.56 16.93
CA PHE A 258 -31.94 -21.43 16.37
C PHE A 258 -31.81 -22.08 14.99
N PHE A 259 -32.42 -23.25 14.86
CA PHE A 259 -32.46 -24.21 13.73
C PHE A 259 -31.71 -25.51 13.99
#